data_AF-A0A3P7DU92-F1
#
_entry.id   AF-A0A3P7DU92-F1
#
_cell.length_a   1.000
_cell.length_b   1.000
_cell.length_c   1.000
_cell.angle_alpha   90.00
_cell.angle_beta   90.00
_cell.angle_gamma   90.00
#
_symmetry.space_group_name_H-M   'P 1'
#
loop_
_entity.id
_entity.type
_entity.pdbx_description
1 polymer ?
#
loop_
_entity_poly.entity_id
_entity_poly.type
_entity_poly.pdbx_seq_one_letter_code
_entity_poly.pdbx_strand_id
1 'polypeptide(L)'
;MIRLVGVGGSRGAVNLGFLVNFRGKGKTSQIIKSSMAKSKNHTSHNQNRKDHRNGIKKPKKHRFISMKGVDQKFLRNLRFAKKHNKRHQHQKNESKA
;
A
#
# COMPACT_ATOMS: atom_id res chain seq x y z
N MET A 1 18.85 -7.03 -4.31
CA MET A 1 18.43 -5.68 -4.73
C MET A 1 16.90 -5.59 -4.66
N ILE A 2 16.33 -5.01 -3.60
CA ILE A 2 14.88 -4.77 -3.51
C ILE A 2 14.67 -3.27 -3.32
N ARG A 3 14.15 -2.62 -4.37
CA ARG A 3 13.70 -1.23 -4.36
C ARG A 3 12.45 -1.12 -3.48
N LEU A 4 12.53 -0.36 -2.39
CA LEU A 4 11.34 0.21 -1.75
C LEU A 4 10.82 1.33 -2.65
N VAL A 5 9.65 1.13 -3.25
CA VAL A 5 8.90 2.20 -3.92
C VAL A 5 8.04 2.85 -2.84
N GLY A 6 8.42 4.07 -2.43
CA GLY A 6 7.64 4.89 -1.52
C GLY A 6 6.34 5.32 -2.19
N VAL A 7 5.20 4.96 -1.60
CA VAL A 7 3.89 5.48 -2.01
C VAL A 7 3.70 6.83 -1.32
N GLY A 8 3.74 7.89 -2.13
CA GLY A 8 3.56 9.27 -1.71
C GLY A 8 2.18 9.55 -1.12
N GLY A 9 2.16 10.19 0.04
CA GLY A 9 0.95 10.74 0.63
C GLY A 9 0.59 12.06 -0.03
N SER A 10 -0.50 12.07 -0.80
CA SER A 10 -1.18 13.30 -1.26
C SER A 10 -1.55 14.19 -0.07
N ARG A 11 -0.84 15.31 0.08
CA ARG A 11 -1.32 16.46 0.85
C ARG A 11 -2.35 17.17 -0.04
N GLY A 12 -3.64 16.94 0.25
CA GLY A 12 -4.73 17.69 -0.36
C GLY A 12 -4.55 19.19 -0.12
N ALA A 13 -4.73 19.95 -1.19
CA ALA A 13 -4.63 21.41 -1.23
C ALA A 13 -5.54 22.06 -0.17
N VAL A 14 -4.98 22.97 0.62
CA VAL A 14 -5.75 23.87 1.48
C VAL A 14 -6.31 24.99 0.64
N ASN A 15 -7.63 25.15 0.72
CA ASN A 15 -8.40 26.20 0.08
C ASN A 15 -7.92 27.57 0.60
N LEU A 16 -7.49 28.41 -0.33
CA LEU A 16 -6.98 29.76 -0.15
C LEU A 16 -8.19 30.70 0.05
N GLY A 17 -8.61 30.90 1.30
CA GLY A 17 -9.70 31.85 1.56
C GLY A 17 -10.14 31.93 3.01
N PHE A 18 -9.49 32.78 3.80
CA PHE A 18 -10.17 33.72 4.71
C PHE A 18 -9.16 34.75 5.23
N LEU A 19 -9.10 35.86 4.52
CA LEU A 19 -8.42 37.10 4.91
C LEU A 19 -9.35 37.85 5.88
N VAL A 20 -9.01 37.91 7.17
CA VAL A 20 -9.62 38.89 8.10
C VAL A 20 -8.58 39.41 9.09
N ASN A 21 -8.19 40.67 8.83
CA ASN A 21 -7.83 41.75 9.75
C ASN A 21 -6.72 41.53 10.80
N PHE A 22 -5.56 42.01 10.41
CA PHE A 22 -4.39 42.35 11.21
C PHE A 22 -4.64 43.65 12.01
N ARG A 23 -4.74 43.60 13.35
CA ARG A 23 -4.48 44.78 14.22
C ARG A 23 -4.30 44.35 15.70
N GLY A 24 -3.08 43.97 16.07
CA GLY A 24 -2.71 43.71 17.46
C GLY A 24 -1.22 43.92 17.68
N LYS A 25 -0.87 45.07 18.27
CA LYS A 25 0.51 45.50 18.56
C LYS A 25 1.16 44.60 19.63
N GLY A 26 2.41 44.22 19.39
CA GLY A 26 3.44 44.15 20.44
C GLY A 26 3.49 42.90 21.33
N LYS A 27 4.43 42.00 21.01
CA LYS A 27 5.37 41.30 21.92
C LYS A 27 6.25 40.37 21.09
N THR A 28 7.06 40.98 20.23
CA THR A 28 8.24 40.34 19.65
C THR A 28 9.28 40.13 20.76
N SER A 29 10.03 39.04 20.67
CA SER A 29 11.28 38.77 21.40
C SER A 29 11.21 38.70 22.94
N GLN A 30 10.65 37.62 23.48
CA GLN A 30 11.16 37.02 24.71
C GLN A 30 11.78 35.66 24.37
N ILE A 31 13.02 35.73 23.88
CA ILE A 31 13.89 34.56 23.63
C ILE A 31 14.45 34.16 25.00
N ILE A 32 13.62 33.53 25.83
CA ILE A 32 14.04 33.01 27.15
C ILE A 32 13.97 31.49 27.08
N LYS A 33 15.13 30.87 26.88
CA LYS A 33 15.73 29.81 27.71
C LYS A 33 14.79 28.89 28.53
N SER A 34 13.65 28.48 27.99
CA SER A 34 12.77 27.50 28.62
C SER A 34 13.37 26.11 28.41
N SER A 35 13.51 25.36 29.50
CA SER A 35 13.80 23.93 29.50
C SER A 35 13.06 23.25 28.36
N MET A 36 13.78 22.53 27.50
CA MET A 36 13.20 21.85 26.34
C MET A 36 11.94 21.09 26.75
N ALA A 37 10.78 21.62 26.36
CA ALA A 37 9.50 21.02 26.70
C ALA A 37 9.45 19.65 26.02
N LYS A 38 9.37 18.58 26.82
CA LYS A 38 9.30 17.21 26.31
C LYS A 38 7.93 16.99 25.68
N SER A 39 7.89 16.68 24.39
CA SER A 39 6.67 16.25 23.71
C SER A 39 6.40 14.75 23.92
N LYS A 40 5.16 14.31 23.71
CA LYS A 40 4.83 12.87 23.66
C LYS A 40 5.49 12.20 22.46
N ASN A 41 6.33 11.19 22.71
CA ASN A 41 7.13 10.53 21.66
C ASN A 41 6.31 9.58 20.75
N HIS A 42 5.19 9.02 21.23
CA HIS A 42 4.41 8.03 20.50
C HIS A 42 2.92 8.04 20.85
N THR A 43 2.04 7.85 19.85
CA THR A 43 0.59 7.67 20.04
C THR A 43 -0.03 6.87 18.88
N SER A 44 -0.89 5.91 19.22
CA SER A 44 -1.70 5.14 18.25
C SER A 44 -3.17 5.60 18.18
N HIS A 45 -3.53 6.67 18.91
CA HIS A 45 -4.92 7.05 19.17
C HIS A 45 -5.81 7.21 17.92
N ASN A 46 -5.25 7.68 16.80
CA ASN A 46 -6.01 7.96 15.58
C ASN A 46 -5.69 6.99 14.42
N GLN A 47 -4.95 5.91 14.64
CA GLN A 47 -4.56 5.01 13.55
C GLN A 47 -5.77 4.18 13.07
N ASN A 48 -6.44 3.47 13.99
CA ASN A 48 -7.62 2.66 13.69
C ASN A 48 -8.72 3.46 12.96
N ARG A 49 -8.96 4.70 13.37
CA ARG A 49 -9.98 5.54 12.71
C ARG A 49 -9.59 5.86 11.27
N LYS A 50 -8.31 6.15 10.98
CA LYS A 50 -7.81 6.40 9.62
C LYS A 50 -7.88 5.14 8.77
N ASP A 51 -7.44 4.01 9.31
CA ASP A 51 -7.39 2.72 8.59
C ASP A 51 -8.80 2.27 8.17
N HIS A 52 -9.82 2.57 8.98
CA HIS A 52 -11.21 2.25 8.69
C HIS A 52 -11.95 3.29 7.83
N ARG A 53 -11.44 4.51 7.60
CA ARG A 53 -12.15 5.52 6.77
C ARG A 53 -12.46 5.00 5.37
N ASN A 54 -11.48 4.32 4.75
CA ASN A 54 -11.63 3.69 3.44
C ASN A 54 -11.88 2.17 3.55
N GLY A 55 -11.92 1.65 4.78
CA GLY A 55 -11.96 0.23 5.13
C GLY A 55 -10.66 -0.51 4.82
N ILE A 56 -10.38 -1.56 5.60
CA ILE A 56 -9.27 -2.48 5.36
C ILE A 56 -9.65 -3.40 4.18
N LYS A 57 -9.06 -3.16 3.02
CA LYS A 57 -9.36 -3.95 1.81
C LYS A 57 -8.62 -5.29 1.84
N LYS A 58 -9.35 -6.38 1.60
CA LYS A 58 -8.77 -7.71 1.40
C LYS A 58 -8.03 -7.77 0.06
N PRO A 59 -6.95 -8.56 -0.08
CA PRO A 59 -6.28 -8.75 -1.36
C PRO A 59 -7.24 -9.34 -2.40
N LYS A 60 -7.14 -8.89 -3.65
CA LYS A 60 -7.98 -9.39 -4.74
C LYS A 60 -7.63 -10.84 -5.03
N LYS A 61 -8.64 -11.71 -5.12
CA LYS A 61 -8.47 -13.11 -5.52
C LYS A 61 -8.47 -13.19 -7.05
N HIS A 62 -7.43 -13.76 -7.62
CA HIS A 62 -7.32 -14.03 -9.06
C HIS A 62 -7.38 -15.54 -9.31
N ARG A 63 -7.93 -15.95 -10.47
CA ARG A 63 -7.99 -17.37 -10.88
C ARG A 63 -6.61 -18.03 -10.91
N PHE A 64 -5.58 -17.27 -11.28
CA PHE A 64 -4.20 -17.70 -11.29
C PHE A 64 -3.37 -16.81 -10.38
N ILE A 65 -2.71 -17.43 -9.39
CA ILE A 65 -1.74 -16.77 -8.52
C ILE A 65 -0.36 -16.74 -9.18
N SER A 66 0.50 -15.82 -8.74
CA SER A 66 1.90 -15.82 -9.17
C SER A 66 2.60 -17.10 -8.70
N MET A 67 3.33 -17.78 -9.58
CA MET A 67 4.14 -18.96 -9.24
C MET A 67 5.52 -18.62 -8.66
N LYS A 68 5.70 -17.39 -8.15
CA LYS A 68 6.96 -16.95 -7.55
C LYS A 68 7.15 -17.68 -6.21
N GLY A 69 8.33 -18.26 -6.01
CA GLY A 69 8.67 -19.02 -4.78
C GLY A 69 8.18 -20.48 -4.80
N VAL A 70 7.57 -20.95 -5.89
CA VAL A 70 7.24 -22.37 -6.07
C VAL A 70 8.53 -23.15 -6.35
N ASP A 71 8.61 -24.39 -5.84
CA ASP A 71 9.75 -25.28 -6.05
C ASP A 71 10.16 -25.36 -7.53
N GLN A 72 11.47 -25.21 -7.76
CA GLN A 72 12.01 -25.16 -9.10
C GLN A 72 11.86 -26.50 -9.82
N LYS A 73 11.97 -27.64 -9.13
CA LYS A 73 11.81 -28.98 -9.73
C LYS A 73 10.37 -29.15 -10.25
N PHE A 74 9.38 -28.78 -9.45
CA PHE A 74 7.98 -28.71 -9.90
C PHE A 74 7.79 -27.81 -11.12
N LEU A 75 8.36 -26.60 -11.11
CA LEU A 75 8.24 -25.67 -12.24
C LEU A 75 8.85 -26.22 -13.54
N ARG A 76 9.98 -26.96 -13.47
CA ARG A 76 10.56 -27.58 -14.66
C ARG A 76 9.63 -28.65 -15.23
N ASN A 77 9.09 -29.52 -14.37
CA ASN A 77 8.12 -30.54 -14.77
C ASN A 77 6.85 -29.92 -15.39
N LEU A 78 6.27 -28.91 -14.73
CA LEU A 78 5.06 -28.25 -15.22
C LEU A 78 5.25 -27.63 -16.61
N ARG A 79 6.43 -27.08 -16.90
CA ARG A 79 6.76 -26.54 -18.24
C ARG A 79 6.70 -27.63 -19.31
N PHE A 80 7.29 -28.79 -19.06
CA PHE A 80 7.27 -29.91 -20.02
C PHE A 80 5.88 -30.51 -20.16
N ALA A 81 5.17 -30.75 -19.05
CA ALA A 81 3.79 -31.23 -19.08
C ALA A 81 2.88 -30.31 -19.90
N LYS A 82 2.94 -28.98 -19.68
CA LYS A 82 2.17 -28.01 -20.48
C LYS A 82 2.56 -27.99 -21.97
N LYS A 83 3.82 -28.26 -22.31
CA LYS A 83 4.29 -28.30 -23.69
C LYS A 83 3.67 -29.47 -24.46
N HIS A 84 3.65 -30.67 -23.86
CA HIS A 84 3.24 -31.90 -24.55
C HIS A 84 1.74 -32.24 -24.39
N ASN A 85 1.07 -31.74 -23.35
CA ASN A 85 -0.35 -31.99 -23.11
C ASN A 85 -1.31 -31.26 -24.08
N LYS A 86 -0.82 -30.44 -25.02
CA LYS A 86 -1.67 -29.77 -26.02
C LYS A 86 -2.38 -30.75 -26.95
N ARG A 87 -1.77 -31.90 -27.25
CA ARG A 87 -2.33 -32.91 -28.18
C ARG A 87 -3.49 -33.71 -27.57
N HIS A 88 -3.47 -33.94 -26.25
CA HIS A 88 -4.52 -34.68 -25.55
C HIS A 88 -5.78 -33.85 -25.24
N GLN A 89 -5.77 -32.54 -25.48
CA GLN A 89 -6.99 -31.73 -25.31
C GLN A 89 -8.03 -32.06 -26.38
N HIS A 90 -7.61 -32.38 -27.62
CA HIS A 90 -8.53 -32.85 -28.66
C HIS A 90 -9.11 -34.23 -28.33
N GLN A 91 -8.26 -35.19 -27.95
CA GLN A 91 -8.69 -36.54 -27.60
C GLN A 91 -9.66 -36.58 -26.39
N LYS A 92 -9.49 -35.68 -25.42
CA LYS A 92 -10.38 -35.59 -24.24
C LYS A 92 -11.75 -34.99 -24.54
N ASN A 93 -11.87 -34.20 -25.60
CA ASN A 93 -13.16 -33.64 -26.02
C ASN A 93 -13.95 -34.69 -26.83
N GLU A 94 -13.25 -35.50 -27.62
CA GLU A 94 -13.84 -36.63 -28.37
C GLU A 94 -14.34 -37.74 -27.45
N SER A 95 -13.63 -38.03 -26.35
CA SER A 95 -14.04 -39.07 -25.38
C SER A 95 -15.14 -38.64 -24.41
N LYS A 96 -15.67 -37.42 -24.53
CA LYS A 96 -16.69 -36.84 -23.64
C LYS A 96 -18.02 -36.54 -24.34
N ALA A 97 -18.07 -36.71 -25.66
CA ALA A 97 -19.29 -36.72 -26.45
C ALA A 97 -19.84 -38.15 -26.49
#